data_AF-A0A811P2Z4-F1
#
_entry.id   AF-A0A811P2Z4-F1
#
_cell.length_a   1.000
_cell.length_b   1.000
_cell.length_c   1.000
_cell.angle_alpha   90.00
_cell.angle_beta   90.00
_cell.angle_gamma   90.00
#
_symmetry.space_group_name_H-M   'P 1'
#
loop_
_entity.id
_entity.type
_entity.pdbx_description
1 polymer ?
#
loop_
_entity_poly.entity_id
_entity_poly.type
_entity_poly.pdbx_seq_one_letter_code
_entity_poly.pdbx_strand_id
1 'polypeptide(L)'
;MTTPEPVRLIGSANSPFVHRAAVALRLKGVPYEFIREDMGNKSQLLLASNPVHKKVPVLLHGDHRAVCESLVIVEYVNETFNGPPLLPSDPYDRAAARFWAHFLDDKNQLAERNMSPSVKVIGHYASPFAHRVEAALQLKGVPYELIQEDLSNKSELLLAKNPVHKKVPVLLHGDLAVCESLVIVQYVDDAFDGPSLLPADPYDRAMARFWVDFMENKCSKSFWLAHWAEGEAQKAMVKETKDNLALLEAQLDGKRFFGGDTAGYVDIAVSALGPFLSVLEEVTGLTLVDAKEFPALRQWSKEYNSNEALKPCLPDRDRLVAYFTENIEMYKMIAKTMLQQ
;
A
#
# COMPACT_ATOMS: atom_id res chain seq x y z
N MET A 1 -28.58 -57.00 5.04
CA MET A 1 -28.60 -55.57 4.68
C MET A 1 -27.22 -55.03 4.99
N THR A 2 -26.48 -54.59 3.98
CA THR A 2 -25.16 -53.97 4.14
C THR A 2 -25.32 -52.64 4.85
N THR A 3 -24.48 -52.39 5.85
CA THR A 3 -24.39 -51.07 6.50
C THR A 3 -24.00 -50.03 5.47
N PRO A 4 -24.69 -48.87 5.40
CA PRO A 4 -24.30 -47.79 4.50
C PRO A 4 -22.87 -47.35 4.80
N GLU A 5 -22.10 -47.09 3.74
CA GLU A 5 -20.70 -46.66 3.90
C GLU A 5 -20.61 -45.33 4.64
N PRO A 6 -19.56 -45.13 5.48
CA PRO A 6 -19.40 -43.91 6.24
C PRO A 6 -19.11 -42.72 5.30
N VAL A 7 -19.71 -41.57 5.63
CA VAL A 7 -19.48 -40.31 4.92
C VAL A 7 -18.77 -39.34 5.86
N ARG A 8 -17.65 -38.77 5.42
CA ARG A 8 -16.87 -37.79 6.19
C ARG A 8 -16.60 -36.56 5.33
N LEU A 9 -16.79 -35.36 5.88
CA LEU A 9 -16.52 -34.09 5.20
C LEU A 9 -15.34 -33.39 5.88
N ILE A 10 -14.22 -33.29 5.16
CA ILE A 10 -13.03 -32.55 5.60
C ILE A 10 -13.22 -31.08 5.25
N GLY A 11 -13.12 -30.19 6.24
CA GLY A 11 -13.27 -28.76 5.98
C GLY A 11 -13.05 -27.83 7.17
N SER A 12 -13.01 -26.54 6.88
CA SER A 12 -13.08 -25.46 7.86
C SER A 12 -14.53 -24.95 7.96
N ALA A 13 -15.00 -24.72 9.19
CA ALA A 13 -16.36 -24.27 9.48
C ALA A 13 -16.67 -22.86 8.94
N ASN A 14 -15.66 -22.07 8.57
CA ASN A 14 -15.88 -20.73 8.02
C ASN A 14 -15.82 -20.70 6.47
N SER A 15 -15.63 -21.85 5.82
CA SER A 15 -15.48 -21.92 4.37
C SER A 15 -16.84 -21.99 3.67
N PRO A 16 -17.17 -21.05 2.76
CA PRO A 16 -18.42 -21.10 1.99
C PRO A 16 -18.50 -22.34 1.09
N PHE A 17 -17.35 -22.83 0.60
CA PHE A 17 -17.27 -24.04 -0.21
C PHE A 17 -17.58 -25.30 0.61
N VAL A 18 -17.11 -25.36 1.86
CA VAL A 18 -17.44 -26.44 2.80
C VAL A 18 -18.92 -26.38 3.20
N HIS A 19 -19.46 -25.18 3.41
CA HIS A 19 -20.89 -25.00 3.65
C HIS A 19 -21.75 -25.54 2.51
N ARG A 20 -21.35 -25.31 1.26
CA ARG A 20 -22.06 -25.83 0.09
C ARG A 20 -22.18 -27.36 0.12
N ALA A 21 -21.08 -28.07 0.38
CA ALA A 21 -21.07 -29.53 0.50
C ALA A 21 -21.91 -30.02 1.69
N ALA A 22 -21.80 -29.35 2.85
CA ALA A 22 -22.58 -29.69 4.04
C ALA A 22 -24.09 -29.50 3.83
N VAL A 23 -24.50 -28.44 3.15
CA VAL A 23 -25.91 -28.19 2.81
C VAL A 23 -26.45 -29.28 1.89
N ALA A 24 -25.70 -29.69 0.86
CA ALA A 24 -26.11 -30.78 -0.03
C ALA A 24 -26.34 -32.10 0.72
N LEU A 25 -25.42 -32.48 1.62
CA LEU A 25 -25.58 -33.67 2.47
C LEU A 25 -26.82 -33.58 3.34
N ARG A 26 -27.07 -32.42 3.96
CA ARG A 26 -28.25 -32.19 4.82
C ARG A 26 -29.56 -32.23 4.05
N LEU A 27 -29.61 -31.63 2.85
CA LEU A 27 -30.80 -31.66 1.98
C LEU A 27 -31.15 -33.08 1.52
N LYS A 28 -30.14 -33.94 1.36
CA LYS A 28 -30.30 -35.38 1.07
C LYS A 28 -30.50 -36.25 2.32
N GLY A 29 -30.47 -35.67 3.52
CA GLY A 29 -30.61 -36.42 4.78
C GLY A 29 -29.45 -37.40 5.04
N VAL A 30 -28.27 -37.15 4.47
CA VAL A 30 -27.10 -38.03 4.61
C VAL A 30 -26.38 -37.73 5.93
N PRO A 31 -26.29 -38.70 6.87
CA PRO A 31 -25.47 -38.51 8.06
C PRO A 31 -23.98 -38.49 7.68
N TYR A 32 -23.23 -37.54 8.21
CA TYR A 32 -21.79 -37.41 7.95
C TYR A 32 -21.02 -36.96 9.18
N GLU A 33 -19.76 -37.40 9.28
CA GLU A 33 -18.80 -36.88 10.24
C GLU A 33 -18.12 -35.63 9.67
N PHE A 34 -18.01 -34.56 10.46
CA PHE A 34 -17.26 -33.37 10.05
C PHE A 34 -15.84 -33.41 10.62
N ILE A 35 -14.84 -33.55 9.75
CA ILE A 35 -13.43 -33.50 10.12
C ILE A 35 -12.96 -32.06 9.98
N ARG A 36 -12.76 -31.40 11.12
CA ARG A 36 -12.29 -30.01 11.14
C ARG A 36 -10.85 -29.94 10.68
N GLU A 37 -10.59 -29.11 9.68
CA GLU A 37 -9.27 -28.89 9.09
C GLU A 37 -8.68 -27.54 9.55
N ASP A 38 -7.37 -27.53 9.81
CA ASP A 38 -6.60 -26.32 10.05
C ASP A 38 -5.99 -25.82 8.73
N MET A 39 -6.45 -24.65 8.28
CA MET A 39 -5.99 -24.07 7.01
C MET A 39 -4.57 -23.48 7.11
N GLY A 40 -4.07 -23.21 8.32
CA GLY A 40 -2.69 -22.77 8.56
C GLY A 40 -1.68 -23.92 8.61
N ASN A 41 -2.15 -25.14 8.93
CA ASN A 41 -1.31 -26.34 8.99
C ASN A 41 -2.10 -27.56 8.48
N LYS A 42 -2.06 -27.77 7.15
CA LYS A 42 -2.88 -28.78 6.46
C LYS A 42 -2.50 -30.21 6.85
N SER A 43 -3.51 -31.00 7.19
CA SER A 43 -3.35 -32.40 7.58
C SER A 43 -2.84 -33.30 6.45
N GLN A 44 -2.12 -34.36 6.82
CA GLN A 44 -1.73 -35.43 5.88
C GLN A 44 -2.95 -36.05 5.19
N LEU A 45 -4.07 -36.16 5.91
CA LEU A 45 -5.32 -36.69 5.37
C LEU A 45 -5.85 -35.82 4.22
N LEU A 46 -5.90 -34.48 4.39
CA LEU A 46 -6.29 -33.56 3.33
C LEU A 46 -5.34 -33.65 2.14
N LEU A 47 -4.03 -33.65 2.39
CA LEU A 47 -3.01 -33.69 1.34
C LEU A 47 -3.06 -34.99 0.53
N ALA A 48 -3.32 -36.13 1.19
CA ALA A 48 -3.49 -37.42 0.54
C ALA A 48 -4.82 -37.51 -0.25
N SER A 49 -5.88 -36.90 0.26
CA SER A 49 -7.22 -36.99 -0.32
C SER A 49 -7.48 -35.99 -1.45
N ASN A 50 -6.78 -34.84 -1.44
CA ASN A 50 -6.78 -33.85 -2.53
C ASN A 50 -5.34 -33.46 -2.90
N PRO A 51 -4.60 -34.34 -3.59
CA PRO A 51 -3.19 -34.09 -3.91
C PRO A 51 -3.00 -32.97 -4.94
N VAL A 52 -4.03 -32.68 -5.75
CA VAL A 52 -3.98 -31.67 -6.83
C VAL A 52 -4.07 -30.26 -6.27
N HIS A 53 -5.17 -29.93 -5.60
CA HIS A 53 -5.43 -28.57 -5.14
C HIS A 53 -5.09 -28.37 -3.66
N LYS A 54 -5.05 -29.45 -2.87
CA LYS A 54 -4.76 -29.40 -1.42
C LYS A 54 -5.70 -28.43 -0.70
N LYS A 55 -6.96 -28.36 -1.15
CA LYS A 55 -8.00 -27.43 -0.70
C LYS A 55 -9.18 -28.21 -0.13
N VAL A 56 -9.92 -27.54 0.75
CA VAL A 56 -11.22 -27.99 1.28
C VAL A 56 -12.35 -27.40 0.45
N PRO A 57 -13.55 -28.03 0.40
CA PRO A 57 -13.91 -29.30 1.02
C PRO A 57 -13.34 -30.54 0.31
N VAL A 58 -13.25 -31.64 1.06
CA VAL A 58 -13.11 -33.00 0.51
C VAL A 58 -14.16 -33.90 1.16
N LEU A 59 -14.95 -34.61 0.35
CA LEU A 59 -15.89 -35.61 0.81
C LEU A 59 -15.25 -37.01 0.71
N LEU A 60 -15.15 -37.72 1.83
CA LEU A 60 -14.78 -39.13 1.86
C LEU A 60 -16.04 -39.99 1.92
N HIS A 61 -16.19 -40.93 0.99
CA HIS A 61 -17.27 -41.91 0.97
C HIS A 61 -16.69 -43.32 1.05
N GLY A 62 -16.85 -43.97 2.21
CA GLY A 62 -16.11 -45.18 2.56
C GLY A 62 -14.66 -44.87 2.89
N ASP A 63 -13.78 -45.86 2.70
CA ASP A 63 -12.37 -45.78 3.09
C ASP A 63 -11.43 -45.35 1.96
N HIS A 64 -11.90 -45.35 0.71
CA HIS A 64 -11.01 -45.19 -0.45
C HIS A 64 -11.49 -44.19 -1.51
N ARG A 65 -12.64 -43.50 -1.31
CA ARG A 65 -13.17 -42.56 -2.31
C ARG A 65 -13.18 -41.15 -1.77
N ALA A 66 -12.30 -40.32 -2.32
CA ALA A 66 -12.28 -38.89 -2.08
C ALA A 66 -12.89 -38.14 -3.28
N VAL A 67 -13.84 -37.25 -3.00
CA VAL A 67 -14.43 -36.33 -3.98
C VAL A 67 -14.00 -34.92 -3.59
N CYS A 68 -13.33 -34.24 -4.50
CA CYS A 68 -12.81 -32.88 -4.33
C CYS A 68 -13.67 -31.88 -5.08
N GLU A 69 -13.50 -30.59 -4.80
CA GLU A 69 -14.26 -29.47 -5.36
C GLU A 69 -15.73 -29.42 -4.91
N SER A 70 -16.14 -28.28 -4.35
CA SER A 70 -17.46 -28.19 -3.72
C SER A 70 -18.63 -28.45 -4.68
N LEU A 71 -18.56 -28.01 -5.94
CA LEU A 71 -19.62 -28.26 -6.92
C LEU A 71 -19.65 -29.72 -7.36
N VAL A 72 -18.49 -30.34 -7.56
CA VAL A 72 -18.40 -31.77 -7.88
C VAL A 72 -18.92 -32.62 -6.72
N ILE A 73 -18.65 -32.23 -5.47
CA ILE A 73 -19.22 -32.87 -4.28
C ILE A 73 -20.75 -32.74 -4.27
N VAL A 74 -21.32 -31.57 -4.60
CA VAL A 74 -22.79 -31.41 -4.69
C VAL A 74 -23.39 -32.35 -5.74
N GLU A 75 -22.76 -32.45 -6.91
CA GLU A 75 -23.22 -33.35 -7.97
C GLU A 75 -23.12 -34.82 -7.53
N TYR A 76 -21.99 -35.21 -6.95
CA TYR A 76 -21.79 -36.55 -6.42
C TYR A 76 -22.85 -36.91 -5.37
N VAL A 77 -23.15 -35.99 -4.45
CA VAL A 77 -24.19 -36.18 -3.44
C VAL A 77 -25.57 -36.28 -4.08
N ASN A 78 -25.85 -35.48 -5.11
CA ASN A 78 -27.11 -35.51 -5.85
C ASN A 78 -27.36 -36.87 -6.52
N GLU A 79 -26.32 -37.45 -7.12
CA GLU A 79 -26.38 -38.69 -7.89
C GLU A 79 -26.28 -39.96 -7.04
N THR A 80 -25.56 -39.89 -5.92
CA THR A 80 -25.25 -41.07 -5.10
C THR A 80 -26.32 -41.36 -4.06
N PHE A 81 -26.93 -40.32 -3.45
CA PHE A 81 -27.82 -40.48 -2.31
C PHE A 81 -29.28 -40.19 -2.64
N ASN A 82 -30.16 -41.03 -2.09
CA ASN A 82 -31.61 -40.89 -2.19
C ASN A 82 -32.09 -39.56 -1.57
N GLY A 83 -33.25 -39.08 -2.02
CA GLY A 83 -33.86 -37.83 -1.53
C GLY A 83 -34.11 -36.84 -2.66
N PRO A 84 -34.66 -35.65 -2.34
CA PRO A 84 -35.02 -34.64 -3.32
C PRO A 84 -33.84 -34.30 -4.25
N PRO A 85 -34.09 -34.12 -5.57
CA PRO A 85 -33.03 -33.74 -6.49
C PRO A 85 -32.50 -32.34 -6.14
N LEU A 86 -31.17 -32.18 -6.12
CA LEU A 86 -30.50 -30.90 -5.91
C LEU A 86 -30.36 -30.10 -7.21
N LEU A 87 -30.45 -30.79 -8.36
CA LEU A 87 -30.41 -30.19 -9.69
C LEU A 87 -31.75 -30.39 -10.41
N PRO A 88 -32.13 -29.47 -11.30
CA PRO A 88 -33.30 -29.65 -12.16
C PRO A 88 -33.26 -30.96 -12.96
N SER A 89 -34.43 -31.56 -13.16
CA SER A 89 -34.59 -32.78 -13.97
C SER A 89 -34.43 -32.50 -15.46
N ASP A 90 -34.90 -31.33 -15.93
CA ASP A 90 -34.73 -30.89 -17.31
C ASP A 90 -33.24 -30.66 -17.65
N PRO A 91 -32.74 -31.18 -18.80
CA PRO A 91 -31.33 -31.01 -19.17
C PRO A 91 -30.87 -29.56 -19.37
N TYR A 92 -31.74 -28.68 -19.90
CA TYR A 92 -31.41 -27.28 -20.11
C TYR A 92 -31.32 -26.55 -18.78
N ASP A 93 -32.32 -26.70 -17.91
CA ASP A 93 -32.33 -26.04 -16.59
C ASP A 93 -31.15 -26.50 -15.73
N ARG A 94 -30.77 -27.78 -15.83
CA ARG A 94 -29.59 -28.30 -15.15
C ARG A 94 -28.29 -27.71 -15.69
N ALA A 95 -28.17 -27.53 -17.01
CA ALA A 95 -27.02 -26.85 -17.60
C ALA A 95 -26.95 -25.37 -17.17
N ALA A 96 -28.09 -24.68 -17.12
CA ALA A 96 -28.18 -23.30 -16.66
C ALA A 96 -27.77 -23.15 -15.18
N ALA A 97 -28.23 -24.06 -14.31
CA ALA A 97 -27.83 -24.08 -12.90
C ALA A 97 -26.31 -24.25 -12.73
N ARG A 98 -25.69 -25.14 -13.52
CA ARG A 98 -24.23 -25.34 -13.55
C ARG A 98 -23.49 -24.08 -13.98
N PHE A 99 -23.95 -23.45 -15.07
CA PHE A 99 -23.35 -22.21 -15.56
C PHE A 99 -23.33 -21.13 -14.48
N TRP A 100 -24.46 -20.89 -13.80
CA TRP A 100 -24.53 -19.86 -12.76
C TRP A 100 -23.66 -20.19 -11.55
N ALA A 101 -23.59 -21.46 -11.15
CA ALA A 101 -22.73 -21.89 -10.06
C ALA A 101 -21.24 -21.65 -10.37
N HIS A 102 -20.79 -22.00 -11.59
CA HIS A 102 -19.43 -21.74 -12.04
C HIS A 102 -19.15 -20.23 -12.18
N PHE A 103 -20.07 -19.46 -12.76
CA PHE A 103 -19.94 -18.02 -12.91
C PHE A 103 -19.75 -17.31 -11.56
N LEU A 104 -20.49 -17.73 -10.52
CA LEU A 104 -20.35 -17.17 -9.17
C LEU A 104 -18.99 -17.53 -8.54
N ASP A 105 -18.49 -18.74 -8.75
CA ASP A 105 -17.16 -19.14 -8.25
C ASP A 105 -16.05 -18.34 -8.97
N ASP A 106 -16.17 -18.12 -10.28
CA ASP A 106 -15.24 -17.28 -11.05
C ASP A 106 -15.29 -15.82 -10.59
N LYS A 107 -16.48 -15.27 -10.35
CA LYS A 107 -16.64 -13.91 -9.84
C LYS A 107 -16.09 -13.75 -8.43
N ASN A 108 -16.25 -14.73 -7.56
CA ASN A 108 -15.65 -14.71 -6.21
C ASN A 108 -14.13 -14.79 -6.29
N GLN A 109 -13.57 -15.66 -7.14
CA GLN A 109 -12.12 -15.72 -7.35
C GLN A 109 -11.57 -14.42 -7.95
N LEU A 110 -12.30 -13.79 -8.87
CA LEU A 110 -11.96 -12.47 -9.39
C LEU A 110 -12.09 -11.39 -8.33
N ALA A 111 -13.10 -11.44 -7.46
CA ALA A 111 -13.26 -10.50 -6.35
C ALA A 111 -12.14 -10.65 -5.30
N GLU A 112 -11.73 -11.88 -4.98
CA GLU A 112 -10.58 -12.17 -4.11
C GLU A 112 -9.26 -11.72 -4.75
N ARG A 113 -9.09 -11.89 -6.07
CA ARG A 113 -7.96 -11.35 -6.83
C ARG A 113 -7.99 -9.82 -6.94
N ASN A 114 -9.18 -9.22 -6.96
CA ASN A 114 -9.41 -7.79 -7.08
C ASN A 114 -9.50 -7.09 -5.72
N MET A 115 -9.41 -7.81 -4.60
CA MET A 115 -8.96 -7.19 -3.35
C MET A 115 -7.48 -6.89 -3.53
N SER A 116 -7.17 -5.70 -4.04
CA SER A 116 -5.81 -5.16 -4.13
C SER A 116 -5.07 -5.46 -2.81
N PRO A 117 -3.83 -5.98 -2.84
CA PRO A 117 -3.10 -6.26 -1.61
C PRO A 117 -3.09 -5.01 -0.72
N SER A 118 -3.40 -5.16 0.57
CA SER A 118 -3.45 -4.03 1.51
C SER A 118 -2.17 -3.22 1.39
N VAL A 119 -2.30 -1.95 1.02
CA VAL A 119 -1.18 -1.01 0.97
C VAL A 119 -1.00 -0.42 2.36
N LYS A 120 0.21 -0.52 2.90
CA LYS A 120 0.57 0.12 4.17
C LYS A 120 1.85 0.93 4.00
N VAL A 121 1.96 2.04 4.71
CA VAL A 121 3.16 2.87 4.76
C VAL A 121 3.67 2.85 6.19
N ILE A 122 4.86 2.29 6.41
CA ILE A 122 5.58 2.49 7.67
C ILE A 122 6.22 3.87 7.58
N GLY A 123 5.74 4.80 8.39
CA GLY A 123 6.07 6.22 8.25
C GLY A 123 5.95 6.98 9.57
N HIS A 124 6.32 8.26 9.53
CA HIS A 124 6.12 9.17 10.65
C HIS A 124 5.50 10.46 10.11
N TYR A 125 4.45 10.97 10.74
CA TYR A 125 3.70 12.13 10.26
C TYR A 125 4.56 13.39 10.04
N ALA A 126 5.65 13.55 10.79
CA ALA A 126 6.58 14.67 10.64
C ALA A 126 7.72 14.42 9.63
N SER A 127 7.71 13.29 8.92
CA SER A 127 8.73 12.96 7.92
C SER A 127 8.32 13.47 6.53
N PRO A 128 9.07 14.42 5.92
CA PRO A 128 8.81 14.84 4.54
C PRO A 128 8.98 13.68 3.55
N PHE A 129 9.84 12.71 3.86
CA PHE A 129 10.03 11.52 3.02
C PHE A 129 8.82 10.59 3.05
N ALA A 130 8.15 10.45 4.20
CA ALA A 130 6.91 9.69 4.29
C ALA A 130 5.76 10.41 3.56
N HIS A 131 5.68 11.73 3.71
CA HIS A 131 4.71 12.56 2.99
C HIS A 131 4.82 12.40 1.47
N ARG A 132 6.03 12.22 0.89
CA ARG A 132 6.21 11.91 -0.54
C ARG A 132 5.41 10.67 -0.98
N VAL A 133 5.47 9.61 -0.19
CA VAL A 133 4.80 8.33 -0.49
C VAL A 133 3.30 8.47 -0.35
N GLU A 134 2.85 9.11 0.72
CA GLU A 134 1.42 9.39 0.93
C GLU A 134 0.85 10.25 -0.19
N ALA A 135 1.54 11.32 -0.60
CA ALA A 135 1.15 12.17 -1.72
C ALA A 135 1.03 11.38 -3.03
N ALA A 136 1.97 10.48 -3.33
CA ALA A 136 1.88 9.62 -4.51
C ALA A 136 0.65 8.71 -4.47
N LEU A 137 0.39 8.07 -3.32
CA LEU A 137 -0.77 7.20 -3.14
C LEU A 137 -2.09 7.98 -3.27
N GLN A 138 -2.17 9.17 -2.67
CA GLN A 138 -3.35 10.04 -2.77
C GLN A 138 -3.61 10.51 -4.21
N LEU A 139 -2.57 10.96 -4.93
CA LEU A 139 -2.70 11.39 -6.33
C LEU A 139 -3.12 10.24 -7.26
N LYS A 140 -2.72 9.00 -6.94
CA LYS A 140 -3.16 7.79 -7.66
C LYS A 140 -4.51 7.25 -7.18
N GLY A 141 -5.08 7.79 -6.10
CA GLY A 141 -6.33 7.32 -5.52
C GLY A 141 -6.23 5.93 -4.86
N VAL A 142 -5.03 5.56 -4.39
CA VAL A 142 -4.76 4.25 -3.77
C VAL A 142 -5.04 4.33 -2.26
N PRO A 143 -6.00 3.56 -1.72
CA PRO A 143 -6.22 3.50 -0.28
C PRO A 143 -5.03 2.88 0.44
N TYR A 144 -4.61 3.47 1.56
CA TYR A 144 -3.50 2.95 2.37
C TYR A 144 -3.72 3.16 3.88
N GLU A 145 -2.99 2.38 4.67
CA GLU A 145 -2.86 2.56 6.12
C GLU A 145 -1.48 3.14 6.45
N LEU A 146 -1.42 4.26 7.18
CA LEU A 146 -0.17 4.79 7.73
C LEU A 146 0.11 4.16 9.10
N ILE A 147 1.12 3.30 9.17
CA ILE A 147 1.67 2.76 10.41
C ILE A 147 2.63 3.81 10.97
N GLN A 148 2.22 4.47 12.06
CA GLN A 148 3.05 5.45 12.76
C GLN A 148 4.23 4.77 13.46
N GLU A 149 5.43 5.12 13.05
CA GLU A 149 6.69 4.58 13.54
C GLU A 149 7.32 5.50 14.58
N ASP A 150 7.81 4.95 15.69
CA ASP A 150 8.65 5.68 16.65
C ASP A 150 10.10 5.75 16.12
N LEU A 151 10.55 6.97 15.76
CA LEU A 151 11.89 7.17 15.20
C LEU A 151 13.01 7.06 16.25
N SER A 152 12.68 7.21 17.54
CA SER A 152 13.59 7.05 18.67
C SER A 152 13.71 5.59 19.10
N ASN A 153 12.64 4.80 18.92
CA ASN A 153 12.59 3.38 19.23
C ASN A 153 11.98 2.57 18.07
N LYS A 154 12.80 2.31 17.06
CA LYS A 154 12.38 1.66 15.81
C LYS A 154 11.86 0.24 16.05
N SER A 155 10.70 -0.04 15.46
CA SER A 155 9.98 -1.31 15.55
C SER A 155 10.72 -2.45 14.87
N GLU A 156 10.52 -3.67 15.35
CA GLU A 156 11.01 -4.88 14.69
C GLU A 156 10.50 -5.00 13.25
N LEU A 157 9.27 -4.52 12.99
CA LEU A 157 8.69 -4.50 11.65
C LEU A 157 9.52 -3.63 10.70
N LEU A 158 9.86 -2.39 11.09
CA LEU A 158 10.71 -1.52 10.28
C LEU A 158 12.09 -2.16 10.05
N LEU A 159 12.71 -2.67 11.11
CA LEU A 159 14.04 -3.28 11.03
C LEU A 159 14.06 -4.53 10.14
N ALA A 160 12.99 -5.31 10.13
CA ALA A 160 12.85 -6.49 9.28
C ALA A 160 12.58 -6.11 7.81
N LYS A 161 11.77 -5.08 7.55
CA LYS A 161 11.36 -4.68 6.19
C LYS A 161 12.35 -3.73 5.50
N ASN A 162 13.16 -2.98 6.26
CA ASN A 162 14.29 -2.19 5.77
C ASN A 162 15.57 -2.49 6.57
N PRO A 163 16.17 -3.69 6.42
CA PRO A 163 17.33 -4.09 7.20
C PRO A 163 18.60 -3.29 6.85
N VAL A 164 18.67 -2.73 5.63
CA VAL A 164 19.82 -1.98 5.12
C VAL A 164 19.90 -0.59 5.75
N HIS A 165 18.86 0.21 5.60
CA HIS A 165 18.88 1.61 6.04
C HIS A 165 18.17 1.84 7.36
N LYS A 166 17.22 0.97 7.75
CA LYS A 166 16.45 1.08 8.99
C LYS A 166 15.76 2.44 9.10
N LYS A 167 15.25 2.96 7.98
CA LYS A 167 14.65 4.29 7.86
C LYS A 167 13.24 4.19 7.27
N VAL A 168 12.39 5.13 7.66
CA VAL A 168 11.10 5.40 7.01
C VAL A 168 11.29 6.33 5.79
N PRO A 169 10.41 6.28 4.78
CA PRO A 169 9.27 5.38 4.66
C PRO A 169 9.62 3.98 4.13
N VAL A 170 8.74 3.02 4.42
CA VAL A 170 8.68 1.72 3.75
C VAL A 170 7.25 1.46 3.30
N LEU A 171 7.05 1.17 2.02
CA LEU A 171 5.75 0.76 1.47
C LEU A 171 5.64 -0.76 1.55
N LEU A 172 4.54 -1.25 2.14
CA LEU A 172 4.13 -2.64 2.10
C LEU A 172 2.99 -2.79 1.10
N HIS A 173 3.16 -3.65 0.11
CA HIS A 173 2.13 -4.01 -0.86
C HIS A 173 1.97 -5.54 -0.83
N GLY A 174 1.05 -6.01 0.03
CA GLY A 174 1.01 -7.41 0.43
C GLY A 174 2.29 -7.80 1.20
N ASP A 175 2.98 -8.85 0.75
CA ASP A 175 4.22 -9.31 1.38
C ASP A 175 5.48 -8.53 0.92
N LEU A 176 5.36 -7.76 -0.16
CA LEU A 176 6.46 -6.98 -0.74
C LEU A 176 6.75 -5.74 0.11
N ALA A 177 8.03 -5.42 0.27
CA ALA A 177 8.49 -4.17 0.87
C ALA A 177 9.33 -3.38 -0.12
N VAL A 178 8.98 -2.10 -0.29
CA VAL A 178 9.72 -1.14 -1.12
C VAL A 178 10.25 -0.05 -0.20
N CYS A 179 11.55 0.21 -0.27
CA CYS A 179 12.25 1.22 0.54
C CYS A 179 12.64 2.41 -0.34
N GLU A 180 13.07 3.51 0.29
CA GLU A 180 13.45 4.78 -0.32
C GLU A 180 12.28 5.54 -0.96
N SER A 181 11.98 6.73 -0.41
CA SER A 181 10.76 7.49 -0.78
C SER A 181 10.57 7.67 -2.28
N LEU A 182 11.61 8.03 -3.04
CA LEU A 182 11.52 8.29 -4.48
C LEU A 182 11.50 7.01 -5.34
N VAL A 183 12.01 5.90 -4.80
CA VAL A 183 11.85 4.56 -5.41
C VAL A 183 10.43 4.09 -5.20
N ILE A 184 9.89 4.27 -3.99
CA ILE A 184 8.48 4.00 -3.67
C ILE A 184 7.54 4.81 -4.56
N VAL A 185 7.79 6.11 -4.76
CA VAL A 185 6.93 6.95 -5.62
C VAL A 185 6.90 6.43 -7.06
N GLN A 186 8.04 6.02 -7.62
CA GLN A 186 8.09 5.42 -8.96
C GLN A 186 7.38 4.06 -8.99
N TYR A 187 7.58 3.22 -7.97
CA TYR A 187 6.84 1.96 -7.84
C TYR A 187 5.34 2.19 -7.80
N VAL A 188 4.87 3.20 -7.07
CA VAL A 188 3.46 3.56 -7.00
C VAL A 188 2.94 4.02 -8.36
N ASP A 189 3.73 4.77 -9.14
CA ASP A 189 3.33 5.18 -10.48
C ASP A 189 3.22 3.99 -11.44
N ASP A 190 4.15 3.04 -11.37
CA ASP A 190 4.20 1.86 -12.23
C ASP A 190 3.19 0.76 -11.83
N ALA A 191 2.90 0.59 -10.54
CA ALA A 191 2.17 -0.56 -10.02
C ALA A 191 0.65 -0.34 -9.85
N PHE A 192 0.21 0.92 -9.78
CA PHE A 192 -1.20 1.25 -9.57
C PHE A 192 -1.76 2.07 -10.72
N ASP A 193 -3.05 1.84 -11.01
CA ASP A 193 -3.82 2.66 -11.94
C ASP A 193 -3.97 4.11 -11.44
N GLY A 194 -4.42 5.00 -12.33
CA GLY A 194 -4.65 6.41 -12.03
C GLY A 194 -3.74 7.34 -12.84
N PRO A 195 -3.81 8.66 -12.61
CA PRO A 195 -2.99 9.65 -13.32
C PRO A 195 -1.49 9.32 -13.21
N SER A 196 -0.74 9.48 -14.31
CA SER A 196 0.69 9.22 -14.28
C SER A 196 1.42 10.34 -13.52
N LEU A 197 2.34 9.99 -12.63
CA LEU A 197 3.16 10.93 -11.88
C LEU A 197 4.38 11.36 -12.67
N LEU A 198 4.92 10.50 -13.55
CA LEU A 198 5.97 10.84 -14.49
C LEU A 198 5.41 11.12 -15.90
N PRO A 199 6.04 12.01 -16.68
CA PRO A 199 5.69 12.19 -18.08
C PRO A 199 5.81 10.90 -18.92
N ALA A 200 4.93 10.76 -19.91
CA ALA A 200 4.96 9.63 -20.85
C ALA A 200 6.13 9.73 -21.84
N ASP A 201 6.46 10.94 -22.28
CA ASP A 201 7.59 11.18 -23.17
C ASP A 201 8.93 10.84 -22.47
N PRO A 202 9.84 10.08 -23.13
CA PRO A 202 11.11 9.69 -22.52
C PRO A 202 12.01 10.85 -22.12
N TYR A 203 12.05 11.94 -22.90
CA TYR A 203 12.87 13.11 -22.61
C TYR A 203 12.31 13.86 -21.40
N ASP A 204 11.00 14.14 -21.38
CA ASP A 204 10.36 14.83 -20.26
C ASP A 204 10.48 14.01 -18.96
N ARG A 205 10.35 12.69 -19.06
CA ARG A 205 10.59 11.77 -17.93
C ARG A 205 12.03 11.82 -17.42
N ALA A 206 13.01 11.89 -18.33
CA ALA A 206 14.41 12.06 -17.95
C ALA A 206 14.66 13.42 -17.29
N MET A 207 14.03 14.48 -17.78
CA MET A 207 14.12 15.82 -17.19
C MET A 207 13.47 15.89 -15.80
N ALA A 208 12.34 15.23 -15.59
CA ALA A 208 11.74 15.11 -14.26
C ALA A 208 12.71 14.42 -13.28
N ARG A 209 13.34 13.32 -13.69
CA ARG A 209 14.36 12.62 -12.87
C ARG A 209 15.59 13.49 -12.61
N PHE A 210 16.04 14.26 -13.59
CA PHE A 210 17.15 15.21 -13.42
C PHE A 210 16.83 16.24 -12.34
N TRP A 211 15.63 16.84 -12.35
CA TRP A 211 15.25 17.82 -11.33
C TRP A 211 15.11 17.20 -9.95
N VAL A 212 14.59 15.97 -9.86
CA VAL A 212 14.56 15.23 -8.59
C VAL A 212 15.98 14.93 -8.07
N ASP A 213 16.91 14.53 -8.95
CA ASP A 213 18.31 14.31 -8.58
C ASP A 213 18.98 15.61 -8.10
N PHE A 214 18.76 16.71 -8.82
CA PHE A 214 19.22 18.05 -8.42
C PHE A 214 18.69 18.41 -7.02
N MET A 215 17.42 18.15 -6.73
CA MET A 215 16.84 18.39 -5.41
C MET A 215 17.53 17.58 -4.32
N GLU A 216 17.67 16.27 -4.49
CA GLU A 216 18.27 15.41 -3.47
C GLU A 216 19.74 15.73 -3.23
N ASN A 217 20.49 16.03 -4.29
CA ASN A 217 21.94 16.20 -4.22
C ASN A 217 22.39 17.65 -3.92
N LYS A 218 21.57 18.66 -4.25
CA LYS A 218 21.93 20.08 -4.09
C LYS A 218 21.06 20.80 -3.05
N CYS A 219 19.77 20.50 -3.00
CA CYS A 219 18.83 21.28 -2.19
C CYS A 219 18.57 20.65 -0.82
N SER A 220 18.38 19.33 -0.73
CA SER A 220 17.90 18.68 0.49
C SER A 220 18.85 18.87 1.69
N LYS A 221 20.17 18.69 1.49
CA LYS A 221 21.16 18.88 2.57
C LYS A 221 21.29 20.34 2.98
N SER A 222 21.42 21.25 2.02
CA SER A 222 21.60 22.69 2.29
C SER A 222 20.35 23.28 2.97
N PHE A 223 19.15 22.95 2.48
CA PHE A 223 17.88 23.37 3.08
C PHE A 223 17.74 22.89 4.52
N TRP A 224 18.05 21.62 4.79
CA TRP A 224 17.96 21.07 6.13
C TRP A 224 18.99 21.71 7.06
N LEU A 225 20.25 21.86 6.64
CA LEU A 225 21.28 22.51 7.44
C LEU A 225 21.02 24.01 7.64
N ALA A 226 20.40 24.71 6.69
CA ALA A 226 20.04 26.11 6.88
C ALA A 226 19.09 26.32 8.06
N HIS A 227 18.16 25.39 8.30
CA HIS A 227 17.22 25.45 9.42
C HIS A 227 17.85 25.06 10.77
N TRP A 228 18.79 24.12 10.79
CA TRP A 228 19.24 23.47 12.03
C TRP A 228 20.70 23.70 12.40
N ALA A 229 21.55 24.12 11.47
CA ALA A 229 22.91 24.56 11.79
C ALA A 229 22.91 25.94 12.45
N GLU A 230 24.03 26.32 13.05
CA GLU A 230 24.19 27.60 13.73
C GLU A 230 25.46 28.33 13.25
N GLY A 231 25.48 29.66 13.43
CA GLY A 231 26.66 30.48 13.15
C GLY A 231 27.01 30.58 11.66
N GLU A 232 28.31 30.58 11.34
CA GLU A 232 28.80 30.77 9.96
C GLU A 232 28.41 29.60 9.03
N ALA A 233 28.32 28.38 9.56
CA ALA A 233 27.85 27.24 8.78
C ALA A 233 26.40 27.43 8.31
N GLN A 234 25.53 27.94 9.20
CA GLN A 234 24.15 28.25 8.85
C GLN A 234 24.08 29.30 7.73
N LYS A 235 24.83 30.41 7.85
CA LYS A 235 24.84 31.48 6.83
C LYS A 235 25.29 30.97 5.46
N ALA A 236 26.30 30.10 5.43
CA ALA A 236 26.75 29.47 4.17
C ALA A 236 25.65 28.60 3.55
N MET A 237 24.96 27.79 4.35
CA MET A 237 23.88 26.92 3.88
C MET A 237 22.63 27.72 3.47
N VAL A 238 22.33 28.83 4.13
CA VAL A 238 21.26 29.76 3.70
C VAL A 238 21.56 30.30 2.31
N LYS A 239 22.80 30.76 2.08
CA LYS A 239 23.21 31.27 0.76
C LYS A 239 23.10 30.18 -0.31
N GLU A 240 23.67 29.01 -0.05
CA GLU A 240 23.61 27.87 -0.99
C GLU A 240 22.17 27.45 -1.28
N THR A 241 21.31 27.41 -0.25
CA THR A 241 19.89 27.09 -0.43
C THR A 241 19.20 28.13 -1.31
N LYS A 242 19.43 29.42 -1.09
CA LYS A 242 18.85 30.48 -1.94
C LYS A 242 19.34 30.41 -3.39
N ASP A 243 20.62 30.14 -3.60
CA ASP A 243 21.19 29.97 -4.94
C ASP A 243 20.50 28.79 -5.68
N ASN A 244 20.21 27.69 -4.98
CA ASN A 244 19.48 26.55 -5.55
C ASN A 244 17.97 26.81 -5.72
N LEU A 245 17.32 27.49 -4.78
CA LEU A 245 15.90 27.86 -4.88
C LEU A 245 15.64 28.75 -6.10
N ALA A 246 16.60 29.61 -6.48
CA ALA A 246 16.49 30.43 -7.69
C ALA A 246 16.40 29.59 -8.98
N LEU A 247 17.07 28.43 -9.02
CA LEU A 247 16.99 27.51 -10.16
C LEU A 247 15.62 26.80 -10.21
N LEU A 248 15.04 26.48 -9.05
CA LEU A 248 13.70 25.86 -8.97
C LEU A 248 12.60 26.86 -9.30
N GLU A 249 12.72 28.09 -8.80
CA GLU A 249 11.82 29.20 -9.11
C GLU A 249 11.73 29.40 -10.62
N ALA A 250 12.88 29.41 -11.32
CA ALA A 250 12.93 29.51 -12.77
C ALA A 250 12.28 28.32 -13.49
N GLN A 251 12.19 27.14 -12.87
CA GLN A 251 11.51 25.99 -13.48
C GLN A 251 9.98 26.06 -13.41
N LEU A 252 9.45 26.82 -12.47
CA LEU A 252 8.00 27.03 -12.36
C LEU A 252 7.47 28.01 -13.40
N ASP A 253 8.31 28.64 -14.23
CA ASP A 253 7.97 29.65 -15.25
C ASP A 253 6.57 29.49 -15.88
N GLY A 254 5.57 30.20 -15.31
CA GLY A 254 4.17 30.19 -15.75
C GLY A 254 3.35 28.91 -15.43
N LYS A 255 3.97 27.87 -14.86
CA LYS A 255 3.33 26.60 -14.49
C LYS A 255 2.71 26.66 -13.10
N ARG A 256 1.62 25.93 -12.92
CA ARG A 256 0.97 25.77 -11.62
C ARG A 256 1.74 24.81 -10.71
N PHE A 257 2.23 23.71 -11.29
CA PHE A 257 3.04 22.68 -10.68
C PHE A 257 4.29 22.42 -11.53
N PHE A 258 5.33 21.79 -10.98
CA PHE A 258 6.49 21.37 -11.77
C PHE A 258 6.09 20.36 -12.85
N GLY A 259 5.06 19.55 -12.60
CA GLY A 259 4.39 18.69 -13.57
C GLY A 259 3.48 19.40 -14.58
N GLY A 260 3.39 20.73 -14.56
CA GLY A 260 2.51 21.51 -15.42
C GLY A 260 1.20 21.89 -14.72
N ASP A 261 0.07 21.39 -15.21
CA ASP A 261 -1.26 21.70 -14.66
C ASP A 261 -1.63 20.84 -13.43
N THR A 262 -0.98 19.70 -13.28
CA THR A 262 -1.20 18.73 -12.19
C THR A 262 0.11 18.43 -11.46
N ALA A 263 0.03 18.17 -10.15
CA ALA A 263 1.18 17.74 -9.37
C ALA A 263 1.72 16.39 -9.88
N GLY A 264 3.03 16.32 -10.13
CA GLY A 264 3.71 15.12 -10.59
C GLY A 264 4.93 14.75 -9.74
N TYR A 265 5.84 13.97 -10.32
CA TYR A 265 7.00 13.40 -9.62
C TYR A 265 7.91 14.46 -8.99
N VAL A 266 8.15 15.57 -9.69
CA VAL A 266 8.97 16.67 -9.16
C VAL A 266 8.26 17.39 -8.01
N ASP A 267 6.94 17.63 -8.11
CA ASP A 267 6.14 18.23 -7.05
C ASP A 267 6.15 17.38 -5.77
N ILE A 268 6.05 16.07 -5.92
CA ILE A 268 6.19 15.13 -4.81
C ILE A 268 7.60 15.23 -4.21
N ALA A 269 8.65 15.24 -5.02
CA ALA A 269 10.03 15.34 -4.52
C ALA A 269 10.28 16.63 -3.70
N VAL A 270 9.72 17.75 -4.13
CA VAL A 270 9.85 19.07 -3.46
C VAL A 270 8.78 19.36 -2.41
N SER A 271 7.90 18.39 -2.13
CA SER A 271 6.77 18.52 -1.18
C SER A 271 7.15 19.01 0.22
N ALA A 272 8.41 18.91 0.64
CA ALA A 272 8.86 19.55 1.88
C ALA A 272 8.58 21.07 1.91
N LEU A 273 8.60 21.74 0.76
CA LEU A 273 8.26 23.16 0.64
C LEU A 273 6.74 23.45 0.76
N GLY A 274 5.91 22.42 0.77
CA GLY A 274 4.46 22.50 0.97
C GLY A 274 4.11 22.63 2.45
N PRO A 275 3.71 21.53 3.13
CA PRO A 275 3.21 21.62 4.51
C PRO A 275 4.27 21.95 5.56
N PHE A 276 5.56 21.67 5.30
CA PHE A 276 6.61 21.85 6.31
C PHE A 276 7.25 23.24 6.29
N LEU A 277 7.24 23.95 5.15
CA LEU A 277 7.92 25.24 5.01
C LEU A 277 7.46 26.25 6.08
N SER A 278 6.16 26.53 6.15
CA SER A 278 5.64 27.53 7.10
C SER A 278 5.84 27.12 8.57
N VAL A 279 5.95 25.82 8.84
CA VAL A 279 6.22 25.29 10.18
C VAL A 279 7.67 25.54 10.56
N LEU A 280 8.60 25.17 9.67
CA LEU A 280 10.03 25.37 9.91
C LEU A 280 10.38 26.85 10.02
N GLU A 281 9.75 27.72 9.21
CA GLU A 281 9.93 29.18 9.30
C GLU A 281 9.49 29.72 10.65
N GLU A 282 8.37 29.23 11.20
CA GLU A 282 7.90 29.61 12.54
C GLU A 282 8.83 29.10 13.64
N VAL A 283 9.18 27.81 13.61
CA VAL A 283 9.97 27.17 14.67
C VAL A 283 11.40 27.71 14.71
N THR A 284 12.00 27.99 13.56
CA THR A 284 13.41 28.43 13.47
C THR A 284 13.56 29.94 13.38
N GLY A 285 12.49 30.68 13.06
CA GLY A 285 12.54 32.10 12.77
C GLY A 285 13.28 32.46 11.47
N LEU A 286 13.60 31.47 10.62
CA LEU A 286 14.34 31.66 9.38
C LEU A 286 13.40 31.55 8.17
N THR A 287 13.32 32.60 7.36
CA THR A 287 12.60 32.58 6.08
C THR A 287 13.56 32.31 4.93
N LEU A 288 13.47 31.12 4.32
CA LEU A 288 14.30 30.76 3.15
C LEU A 288 13.63 31.10 1.82
N VAL A 289 12.31 30.91 1.73
CA VAL A 289 11.55 31.15 0.50
C VAL A 289 10.83 32.49 0.66
N ASP A 290 11.51 33.63 0.55
CA ASP A 290 10.85 34.94 0.67
C ASP A 290 9.87 35.19 -0.50
N ALA A 291 8.72 35.81 -0.25
CA ALA A 291 7.70 36.02 -1.28
C ALA A 291 8.08 37.08 -2.34
N LYS A 292 9.05 37.96 -2.05
CA LYS A 292 9.60 38.92 -3.02
C LYS A 292 10.70 38.29 -3.86
N GLU A 293 11.51 37.40 -3.26
CA GLU A 293 12.61 36.71 -3.95
C GLU A 293 12.11 35.50 -4.77
N PHE A 294 11.15 34.74 -4.25
CA PHE A 294 10.66 33.47 -4.82
C PHE A 294 9.11 33.42 -4.88
N PRO A 295 8.46 34.33 -5.62
CA PRO A 295 7.00 34.40 -5.70
C PRO A 295 6.34 33.14 -6.26
N ALA A 296 6.93 32.47 -7.26
CA ALA A 296 6.37 31.27 -7.88
C ALA A 296 6.42 30.09 -6.93
N LEU A 297 7.53 29.85 -6.23
CA LEU A 297 7.62 28.82 -5.19
C LEU A 297 6.64 29.05 -4.04
N ARG A 298 6.41 30.31 -3.65
CA ARG A 298 5.37 30.64 -2.66
C ARG A 298 3.97 30.36 -3.17
N GLN A 299 3.68 30.68 -4.43
CA GLN A 299 2.40 30.35 -5.02
C GLN A 299 2.22 28.83 -5.12
N TRP A 300 3.24 28.12 -5.61
CA TRP A 300 3.27 26.65 -5.66
C TRP A 300 3.01 26.03 -4.29
N SER A 301 3.64 26.53 -3.22
CA SER A 301 3.42 26.03 -1.85
C SER A 301 1.95 26.19 -1.42
N LYS A 302 1.31 27.31 -1.77
CA LYS A 302 -0.13 27.51 -1.51
C LYS A 302 -1.00 26.58 -2.33
N GLU A 303 -0.70 26.40 -3.61
CA GLU A 303 -1.43 25.48 -4.51
C GLU A 303 -1.31 24.04 -4.03
N TYR A 304 -0.11 23.59 -3.65
CA TYR A 304 0.14 22.25 -3.10
C TYR A 304 -0.68 22.01 -1.83
N ASN A 305 -0.63 22.94 -0.87
CA ASN A 305 -1.35 22.83 0.40
C ASN A 305 -2.88 22.96 0.27
N SER A 306 -3.39 23.49 -0.85
CA SER A 306 -4.83 23.63 -1.10
C SER A 306 -5.38 22.60 -2.08
N ASN A 307 -4.52 21.76 -2.68
CA ASN A 307 -4.91 20.74 -3.63
C ASN A 307 -5.80 19.67 -2.97
N GLU A 308 -7.05 19.54 -3.43
CA GLU A 308 -8.04 18.60 -2.89
C GLU A 308 -7.56 17.15 -2.86
N ALA A 309 -6.77 16.71 -3.85
CA ALA A 309 -6.24 15.35 -3.89
C ALA A 309 -5.20 15.11 -2.78
N LEU A 310 -4.46 16.14 -2.36
CA LEU A 310 -3.39 16.02 -1.36
C LEU A 310 -3.87 16.29 0.07
N LYS A 311 -4.99 17.00 0.25
CA LYS A 311 -5.54 17.33 1.57
C LYS A 311 -5.58 16.15 2.56
N PRO A 312 -5.97 14.92 2.17
CA PRO A 312 -6.06 13.82 3.12
C PRO A 312 -4.70 13.39 3.71
N CYS A 313 -3.59 13.67 3.05
CA CYS A 313 -2.25 13.35 3.54
C CYS A 313 -1.44 14.57 4.04
N LEU A 314 -2.06 15.76 4.12
CA LEU A 314 -1.40 16.91 4.71
C LEU A 314 -1.34 16.73 6.24
N PRO A 315 -0.15 16.83 6.85
CA PRO A 315 -0.02 16.74 8.29
C PRO A 315 -0.67 17.95 8.97
N ASP A 316 -1.20 17.73 10.18
CA ASP A 316 -1.72 18.81 11.01
C ASP A 316 -0.59 19.80 11.37
N ARG A 317 -0.81 21.08 11.04
CA ARG A 317 0.22 22.12 11.18
C ARG A 317 0.64 22.32 12.63
N ASP A 318 -0.32 22.42 13.54
CA ASP A 318 -0.06 22.70 14.95
C ASP A 318 0.69 21.54 15.61
N ARG A 319 0.34 20.31 15.21
CA ARG A 319 1.07 19.10 15.60
C ARG A 319 2.51 19.11 15.10
N LEU A 320 2.75 19.56 13.86
CA LEU A 320 4.12 19.70 13.35
C LEU A 320 4.91 20.78 14.10
N VAL A 321 4.31 21.95 14.36
CA VAL A 321 4.95 23.03 15.14
C VAL A 321 5.36 22.49 16.51
N ALA A 322 4.42 21.87 17.25
CA ALA A 322 4.70 21.28 18.55
C ALA A 322 5.85 20.26 18.46
N TYR A 323 5.80 19.34 17.50
CA TYR A 323 6.83 18.34 17.31
C TYR A 323 8.22 18.95 17.04
N PHE A 324 8.34 19.87 16.09
CA PHE A 324 9.63 20.48 15.76
C PHE A 324 10.15 21.40 16.88
N THR A 325 9.28 22.10 17.60
CA THR A 325 9.66 22.89 18.78
C THR A 325 10.20 22.00 19.89
N GLU A 326 9.52 20.89 20.21
CA GLU A 326 9.98 19.93 21.24
C GLU A 326 11.32 19.28 20.89
N ASN A 327 11.60 19.11 19.59
CA ASN A 327 12.77 18.39 19.08
C ASN A 327 13.88 19.31 18.55
N ILE A 328 13.80 20.62 18.77
CA ILE A 328 14.74 21.61 18.20
C ILE A 328 16.21 21.29 18.53
N GLU A 329 16.50 20.97 19.79
CA GLU A 329 17.88 20.67 20.24
C GLU A 329 18.41 19.36 19.63
N MET A 330 17.54 18.37 19.43
CA MET A 330 17.90 17.13 18.74
C MET A 330 18.29 17.43 17.29
N TYR A 331 17.53 18.26 16.58
CA TYR A 331 17.84 18.61 15.19
C TYR A 331 19.12 19.43 15.06
N LYS A 332 19.36 20.39 15.96
CA LYS A 332 20.64 21.12 16.03
C LYS A 332 21.83 20.18 16.28
N MET A 333 21.67 19.21 17.18
CA MET A 333 22.70 18.21 17.44
C MET A 333 23.01 17.38 16.19
N ILE A 334 21.98 16.89 15.48
CA ILE A 334 22.15 16.15 14.23
C ILE A 334 22.87 17.01 13.19
N ALA A 335 22.54 18.30 13.06
CA ALA A 335 23.19 19.22 12.13
C ALA A 335 24.68 19.37 12.41
N LYS A 336 25.03 19.52 13.68
CA LYS A 336 26.43 19.58 14.11
C LYS A 336 27.18 18.30 13.73
N THR A 337 26.59 17.13 13.93
CA THR A 337 27.20 15.85 13.52
C THR A 337 27.38 15.74 12.00
N MET A 338 26.39 16.18 11.22
CA MET A 338 26.46 16.17 9.75
C MET A 338 27.54 17.09 9.16
N LEU A 339 27.90 18.16 9.86
CA LEU A 339 28.97 19.09 9.46
C LEU A 339 30.38 18.58 9.79
N GLN A 340 30.49 17.55 10.64
CA GLN A 340 31.76 16.95 11.06
C GLN A 340 32.18 15.73 10.22
N GLN A 341 31.30 15.26 9.32
CA GLN A 341 31.50 14.12 8.43
C GLN A 341 31.89 14.58 7.03
#